data_AF-A0A1W7ABR3-F1
#
_entry.id   AF-A0A1W7ABR3-F1
#
_cell.length_a   1.000
_cell.length_b   1.000
_cell.length_c   1.000
_cell.angle_alpha   90.00
_cell.angle_beta   90.00
_cell.angle_gamma   90.00
#
_symmetry.space_group_name_H-M   'P 1'
#
loop_
_entity.id
_entity.type
_entity.pdbx_description
1 polymer ?
#
loop_
_entity_poly.entity_id
_entity_poly.type
_entity_poly.pdbx_seq_one_letter_code
_entity_poly.pdbx_strand_id
1 'polypeptide(L)'
;MKSPTEKLKEIKSRILSKDINYIDSINEIKGKTIRDFVIISIHGIPAVLFLTEDKTVYIESVYETWDSDDDGRDYLRNKINVHKFLYMIINKEIDTRKIIELGIVNQEAYEEYFGYIREQEKIDREKYEKEQEYKRYLELKEKYE
;
A
#
# COMPACT_ATOMS: atom_id res chain seq x y z
N MET A 1 -25.96 -7.55 6.78
CA MET A 1 -24.50 -7.78 6.94
C MET A 1 -23.80 -7.20 5.72
N LYS A 2 -22.68 -6.49 5.89
CA LYS A 2 -21.86 -6.03 4.75
C LYS A 2 -21.21 -7.22 4.06
N SER A 3 -21.11 -7.21 2.74
CA SER A 3 -20.37 -8.22 1.98
C SER A 3 -18.86 -8.14 2.29
N PRO A 4 -18.09 -9.23 2.06
CA PRO A 4 -16.63 -9.21 2.21
C PRO A 4 -15.96 -8.07 1.45
N THR A 5 -16.42 -7.81 0.22
CA THR A 5 -15.90 -6.73 -0.64
C THR A 5 -16.21 -5.34 -0.08
N GLU A 6 -17.42 -5.11 0.45
CA GLU A 6 -17.77 -3.83 1.07
C GLU A 6 -16.97 -3.58 2.35
N LYS A 7 -16.81 -4.61 3.18
CA LYS A 7 -15.98 -4.52 4.39
C LYS A 7 -14.52 -4.20 4.04
N LEU A 8 -13.96 -4.86 3.03
CA LEU A 8 -12.60 -4.59 2.56
C LEU A 8 -12.43 -3.16 2.04
N LYS A 9 -13.38 -2.64 1.26
CA LYS A 9 -13.36 -1.25 0.76
C LYS A 9 -13.40 -0.24 1.91
N GLU A 10 -14.23 -0.49 2.92
CA GLU A 10 -14.33 0.35 4.11
C GLU A 10 -13.02 0.40 4.88
N ILE A 11 -12.38 -0.74 5.12
CA ILE A 11 -11.07 -0.79 5.79
C ILE A 11 -10.02 -0.04 4.96
N LYS A 12 -9.93 -0.32 3.64
CA LYS A 12 -8.97 0.34 2.73
C LYS A 12 -9.10 1.87 2.76
N SER A 13 -10.31 2.40 2.80
CA SER A 13 -10.55 3.85 2.83
C SER A 13 -10.11 4.56 4.12
N ARG A 14 -9.76 3.79 5.16
CA ARG A 14 -9.25 4.32 6.44
C ARG A 14 -7.74 4.19 6.60
N ILE A 15 -7.06 3.45 5.72
CA ILE A 15 -5.60 3.20 5.81
C ILE A 15 -4.82 4.51 5.71
N LEU A 16 -5.16 5.37 4.76
CA LEU A 16 -4.62 6.72 4.71
C LEU A 16 -5.38 7.60 5.69
N SER A 17 -4.64 8.37 6.49
CA SER A 17 -5.24 9.27 7.47
C SER A 17 -6.07 10.35 6.78
N LYS A 18 -7.30 10.56 7.25
CA LYS A 18 -8.28 11.47 6.65
C LYS A 18 -8.03 12.94 6.96
N ASP A 19 -7.23 13.22 7.98
CA ASP A 19 -6.82 14.57 8.38
C ASP A 19 -5.56 15.05 7.64
N ILE A 20 -5.03 14.22 6.73
CA ILE A 20 -3.91 14.55 5.86
C ILE A 20 -4.41 14.79 4.45
N ASN A 21 -3.91 15.87 3.86
CA ASN A 21 -4.12 16.18 2.45
C ASN A 21 -3.00 15.54 1.63
N TYR A 22 -3.32 14.88 0.53
CA TYR A 22 -2.34 14.21 -0.34
C TYR A 22 -2.29 14.95 -1.67
N ILE A 23 -1.10 15.47 -2.02
CA ILE A 23 -0.88 16.23 -3.25
C ILE A 23 0.13 15.50 -4.13
N ASP A 24 -0.28 15.22 -5.36
CA ASP A 24 0.47 14.42 -6.33
C ASP A 24 1.60 15.21 -7.02
N SER A 25 1.79 16.50 -6.69
CA SER A 25 2.68 17.42 -7.37
C SER A 25 3.51 18.23 -6.40
N ILE A 26 4.82 17.94 -6.32
CA ILE A 26 5.72 18.67 -5.42
C ILE A 26 5.87 20.16 -5.78
N ASN A 27 5.55 20.57 -7.02
CA ASN A 27 5.62 21.97 -7.42
C ASN A 27 4.75 22.90 -6.54
N GLU A 28 3.74 22.32 -5.89
CA GLU A 28 2.82 23.03 -4.98
C GLU A 28 3.39 23.18 -3.56
N ILE A 29 4.57 22.60 -3.26
CA ILE A 29 5.23 22.75 -1.97
C ILE A 29 5.80 24.15 -1.74
N LYS A 30 5.94 24.96 -2.80
CA LYS A 30 6.57 26.29 -2.72
C LYS A 30 5.82 27.19 -1.73
N GLY A 31 6.53 27.68 -0.71
CA GLY A 31 5.96 28.52 0.34
C GLY A 31 5.30 27.76 1.49
N LYS A 32 5.38 26.42 1.50
CA LYS A 32 4.97 25.59 2.63
C LYS A 32 6.14 25.34 3.59
N THR A 33 5.84 25.28 4.88
CA THR A 33 6.80 24.86 5.91
C THR A 33 6.81 23.34 6.00
N ILE A 34 7.96 22.72 5.75
CA ILE A 34 8.16 21.28 5.90
C ILE A 34 8.32 20.98 7.39
N ARG A 35 7.46 20.09 7.90
CA ARG A 35 7.51 19.59 9.27
C ARG A 35 8.46 18.41 9.39
N ASP A 36 8.35 17.46 8.46
CA ASP A 36 9.17 16.24 8.45
C ASP A 36 9.27 15.70 7.01
N PHE A 37 10.19 14.78 6.77
CA PHE A 37 10.31 14.07 5.51
C PHE A 37 10.67 12.61 5.74
N VAL A 38 10.28 11.75 4.81
CA VAL A 38 10.70 10.34 4.80
C VAL A 38 11.15 9.95 3.41
N ILE A 39 12.28 9.24 3.36
CA ILE A 39 12.77 8.61 2.15
C ILE A 39 12.30 7.17 2.19
N ILE A 40 11.58 6.76 1.15
CA ILE A 40 11.15 5.38 0.94
C ILE A 40 11.80 4.83 -0.32
N SER A 41 11.97 3.51 -0.38
CA SER A 41 12.40 2.82 -1.60
C SER A 41 11.18 2.20 -2.26
N ILE A 42 11.02 2.47 -3.54
CA ILE A 42 9.95 2.00 -4.40
C ILE A 42 10.59 1.12 -5.46
N HIS A 43 10.54 -0.20 -5.29
CA HIS A 43 11.23 -1.16 -6.17
C HIS A 43 12.72 -0.82 -6.42
N GLY A 44 13.40 -0.28 -5.41
CA GLY A 44 14.81 0.13 -5.53
C GLY A 44 15.02 1.58 -5.98
N ILE A 45 13.98 2.30 -6.40
CA ILE A 45 14.05 3.72 -6.72
C ILE A 45 13.70 4.56 -5.48
N PRO A 46 14.55 5.53 -5.08
CA PRO A 46 14.22 6.41 -3.96
C PRO A 46 13.03 7.31 -4.30
N ALA A 47 12.15 7.47 -3.32
CA ALA A 47 11.11 8.48 -3.32
C ALA A 47 11.12 9.21 -1.99
N VAL A 48 10.79 10.49 -2.03
CA VAL A 48 10.73 11.36 -0.86
C VAL A 48 9.29 11.77 -0.64
N LEU A 49 8.83 11.64 0.60
CA LEU A 49 7.59 12.20 1.07
C LEU A 49 7.91 13.39 1.96
N PHE A 50 7.29 14.52 1.67
CA PHE A 50 7.36 15.72 2.50
C PHE A 50 6.04 15.88 3.23
N LEU A 51 6.10 15.96 4.56
CA LEU A 51 4.97 16.32 5.40
C LEU A 51 5.11 17.77 5.83
N THR A 52 4.12 18.60 5.51
CA THR A 52 4.09 20.02 5.89
C THR A 52 3.34 20.24 7.21
N GLU A 53 3.54 21.40 7.84
CA GLU A 53 2.86 21.76 9.09
C GLU A 53 1.32 21.81 8.95
N ASP A 54 0.83 22.15 7.76
CA ASP A 54 -0.61 22.15 7.43
C ASP A 54 -1.17 20.75 7.12
N LYS A 55 -0.43 19.68 7.47
CA LYS A 55 -0.78 18.27 7.25
C LYS A 55 -0.97 17.91 5.77
N THR A 56 -0.18 18.49 4.88
CA THR A 56 -0.13 18.06 3.48
C THR A 56 1.06 17.14 3.25
N VAL A 57 0.85 16.05 2.52
CA VAL A 57 1.87 15.12 2.07
C VAL A 57 2.08 15.29 0.58
N TYR A 58 3.33 15.55 0.19
CA TYR A 58 3.79 15.58 -1.20
C TYR A 58 4.65 14.35 -1.44
N ILE A 59 4.41 13.63 -2.53
CA ILE A 59 5.15 12.40 -2.87
C ILE A 59 5.87 12.59 -4.20
N GLU A 60 7.20 12.47 -4.20
CA GLU A 60 8.02 12.55 -5.41
C GLU A 60 8.98 11.36 -5.49
N SER A 61 9.02 10.69 -6.64
CA SER A 61 10.02 9.68 -6.95
C SER A 61 10.99 10.22 -8.00
N VAL A 62 12.28 10.04 -7.75
CA VAL A 62 13.36 10.50 -8.63
C VAL A 62 14.00 9.29 -9.29
N TYR A 63 13.84 9.17 -10.60
CA TYR A 63 14.53 8.17 -11.42
C TYR A 63 15.74 8.84 -12.06
N GLU A 64 16.90 8.20 -11.97
CA GLU A 64 18.07 8.58 -12.77
C GLU A 64 17.97 7.82 -14.09
N THR A 65 17.91 8.54 -15.21
CA THR A 65 17.97 7.92 -16.54
C THR A 65 19.35 8.09 -17.13
N TRP A 66 19.89 7.01 -17.69
CA TRP A 66 21.23 6.95 -18.29
C TRP A 66 21.21 7.28 -19.80
N ASP A 67 20.09 7.75 -20.33
CA ASP A 67 19.79 7.82 -21.77
C ASP A 67 20.01 9.21 -22.40
N SER A 68 20.81 10.07 -21.79
CA SER A 68 21.24 11.33 -22.43
C SER A 68 22.66 11.19 -22.97
N ASP A 69 22.81 11.32 -24.29
CA ASP A 69 24.08 11.52 -25.01
C ASP A 69 24.80 12.85 -24.64
N ASP A 70 24.33 13.52 -23.59
CA ASP A 70 24.81 14.79 -23.06
C ASP A 70 25.27 14.51 -21.63
N ASP A 71 26.45 14.98 -21.23
CA ASP A 71 27.10 14.78 -19.91
C ASP A 71 26.27 15.26 -18.68
N GLY A 72 24.99 15.60 -18.86
CA GLY A 72 24.02 15.92 -17.82
C GLY A 72 23.23 14.69 -17.39
N ARG A 73 23.31 14.34 -16.10
CA ARG A 73 22.38 13.38 -15.49
C ARG A 73 20.96 13.94 -15.53
N ASP A 74 20.12 13.40 -16.39
CA ASP A 74 18.69 13.73 -16.41
C ASP A 74 17.93 12.90 -15.36
N TYR A 75 17.25 13.62 -14.46
CA TYR A 75 16.40 13.03 -13.43
C TYR A 75 14.94 13.09 -13.86
N LEU A 76 14.36 11.93 -14.18
CA LEU A 76 12.93 11.79 -14.45
C LEU A 76 12.15 11.80 -13.14
N ARG A 77 11.34 12.84 -12.95
CA ARG A 77 10.44 12.98 -11.80
C ARG A 77 9.13 12.26 -12.09
N ASN A 78 8.86 11.18 -11.37
CA ASN A 78 7.59 10.47 -11.46
C ASN A 78 6.66 10.91 -10.33
N LYS A 79 5.47 11.38 -10.73
CA LYS A 79 4.38 11.68 -9.80
C LYS A 79 3.76 10.38 -9.31
N ILE A 80 3.65 10.23 -8.00
CA ILE A 80 2.95 9.11 -7.38
C ILE A 80 1.63 9.65 -6.87
N ASN A 81 0.54 9.23 -7.50
CA ASN A 81 -0.78 9.60 -7.02
C ASN A 81 -1.16 8.84 -5.74
N VAL A 82 -2.10 9.40 -4.99
CA VAL A 82 -2.59 8.83 -3.72
C VAL A 82 -3.06 7.38 -3.85
N HIS A 83 -3.70 7.00 -4.97
CA HIS A 83 -4.18 5.64 -5.18
C HIS A 83 -3.03 4.65 -5.35
N LYS A 84 -2.00 5.02 -6.12
CA LYS A 84 -0.77 4.25 -6.28
C LYS A 84 -0.04 4.15 -4.95
N PHE A 85 0.08 5.25 -4.20
CA PHE A 85 0.69 5.23 -2.87
C PHE A 85 -0.02 4.25 -1.92
N LEU A 86 -1.35 4.28 -1.85
CA LEU A 86 -2.13 3.31 -1.06
C LEU A 86 -1.91 1.87 -1.53
N TYR A 87 -1.87 1.63 -2.84
CA TYR A 87 -1.59 0.31 -3.41
C TYR A 87 -0.24 -0.22 -2.93
N MET A 88 0.80 0.62 -2.94
CA MET A 88 2.15 0.26 -2.52
C MET A 88 2.23 -0.09 -1.03
N ILE A 89 1.52 0.66 -0.17
CA ILE A 89 1.38 0.37 1.26
C ILE A 89 0.76 -1.02 1.47
N ILE A 90 -0.35 -1.29 0.78
CA ILE A 90 -1.10 -2.55 0.92
C ILE A 90 -0.30 -3.76 0.42
N ASN A 91 0.50 -3.59 -0.64
CA ASN A 91 1.34 -4.65 -1.18
C ASN A 91 2.71 -4.77 -0.50
N LYS A 92 2.96 -3.99 0.56
CA LYS A 92 4.23 -3.96 1.31
C LYS A 92 5.43 -3.67 0.41
N GLU A 93 5.23 -2.83 -0.61
CA GLU A 93 6.29 -2.40 -1.54
C GLU A 93 7.20 -1.33 -0.94
N ILE A 94 6.80 -0.75 0.21
CA ILE A 94 7.51 0.32 0.91
C ILE A 94 7.55 0.00 2.41
N ASP A 95 8.60 0.48 3.11
CA ASP A 95 8.63 0.41 4.58
C ASP A 95 7.64 1.43 5.16
N THR A 96 6.64 0.93 5.89
CA THR A 96 5.55 1.75 6.43
C THR A 96 5.84 2.30 7.82
N ARG A 97 6.92 1.91 8.50
CA ARG A 97 7.17 2.28 9.91
C ARG A 97 7.15 3.79 10.12
N LYS A 98 7.96 4.51 9.33
CA LYS A 98 8.11 5.96 9.47
C LYS A 98 6.85 6.72 9.04
N ILE A 99 6.14 6.26 8.01
CA ILE A 99 4.87 6.89 7.59
C ILE A 99 3.72 6.61 8.58
N ILE A 100 3.77 5.51 9.34
CA ILE A 100 2.87 5.26 10.47
C ILE A 100 3.20 6.21 11.63
N GLU A 101 4.48 6.35 12.00
CA GLU A 101 4.92 7.28 13.06
C GLU A 101 4.53 8.73 12.75
N LEU A 102 4.60 9.14 11.49
CA LEU A 102 4.19 10.47 11.02
C LEU A 102 2.67 10.66 10.95
N GLY A 103 1.90 9.61 11.23
CA GLY A 103 0.44 9.62 11.15
C GLY A 103 -0.11 9.70 9.73
N ILE A 104 0.72 9.46 8.70
CA ILE A 104 0.30 9.39 7.29
C ILE A 104 -0.56 8.15 7.07
N VAL A 105 -0.13 7.03 7.64
CA VAL A 105 -0.90 5.79 7.66
C VAL A 105 -1.53 5.62 9.02
N ASN A 106 -2.83 5.36 9.04
CA ASN A 106 -3.55 4.98 10.24
C ASN A 106 -3.18 3.54 10.62
N GLN A 107 -2.45 3.39 11.73
CA GLN A 107 -1.96 2.10 12.21
C GLN A 107 -3.10 1.10 12.46
N GLU A 108 -4.19 1.53 13.12
CA GLU A 108 -5.30 0.65 13.46
C GLU A 108 -5.98 0.10 12.19
N ALA A 109 -6.25 0.96 11.22
CA ALA A 109 -6.85 0.55 9.95
C ALA A 109 -5.90 -0.32 9.11
N TYR A 110 -4.59 -0.05 9.18
CA TYR A 110 -3.55 -0.85 8.53
C TYR A 110 -3.48 -2.26 9.13
N GLU A 111 -3.49 -2.39 10.46
CA GLU A 111 -3.51 -3.67 11.15
C GLU A 111 -4.81 -4.43 10.92
N GLU A 112 -5.95 -3.74 10.97
CA GLU A 112 -7.28 -4.31 10.66
C GLU A 112 -7.30 -4.89 9.24
N TYR A 113 -6.70 -4.20 8.27
CA TYR A 113 -6.61 -4.68 6.89
C TYR A 113 -5.88 -6.02 6.80
N PHE A 114 -4.67 -6.11 7.34
CA PHE A 114 -3.89 -7.36 7.28
C PHE A 114 -4.44 -8.45 8.19
N GLY A 115 -5.12 -8.10 9.28
CA GLY A 115 -5.91 -9.04 10.07
C GLY A 115 -7.04 -9.65 9.25
N TYR A 116 -7.80 -8.81 8.54
CA TYR A 116 -8.91 -9.26 7.71
C TYR A 116 -8.46 -10.16 6.56
N ILE A 117 -7.38 -9.79 5.84
CA ILE A 117 -6.82 -10.60 4.75
C ILE A 117 -6.40 -11.99 5.26
N ARG A 118 -5.67 -12.07 6.38
CA ARG A 118 -5.22 -13.34 6.95
C ARG A 118 -6.39 -14.24 7.35
N GLU A 119 -7.46 -13.67 7.89
CA GLU A 119 -8.65 -14.44 8.25
C GLU A 119 -9.36 -14.98 7.00
N GLN A 120 -9.46 -14.21 5.91
CA GLN A 120 -10.02 -14.70 4.65
C GLN A 120 -9.17 -15.83 4.07
N GLU A 121 -7.84 -15.69 4.04
CA GLU A 121 -6.93 -16.75 3.58
C GLU A 121 -7.07 -18.03 4.39
N LYS A 122 -7.30 -17.92 5.70
CA LYS A 122 -7.55 -19.05 6.57
C LYS A 122 -8.88 -19.75 6.23
N ILE A 123 -9.96 -19.01 6.09
CA ILE A 123 -11.28 -19.54 5.72
C ILE A 123 -11.21 -20.26 4.36
N ASP A 124 -10.56 -19.66 3.37
CA ASP A 124 -10.42 -20.24 2.04
C ASP A 124 -9.60 -21.54 2.06
N ARG A 125 -8.55 -21.58 2.88
CA ARG A 125 -7.75 -22.79 3.09
C ARG A 125 -8.55 -23.91 3.74
N GLU A 126 -9.27 -23.63 4.82
CA GLU A 126 -10.10 -24.63 5.51
C GLU A 126 -11.21 -25.17 4.59
N LYS A 127 -11.79 -24.30 3.74
CA LYS A 127 -12.78 -24.72 2.73
C LYS A 127 -12.16 -25.64 1.69
N TYR A 128 -10.97 -25.29 1.18
CA TYR A 128 -10.25 -26.11 0.22
C TYR A 128 -9.88 -27.48 0.81
N GLU A 129 -9.35 -27.52 2.04
CA GLU A 129 -8.99 -28.77 2.72
C GLU A 129 -10.20 -29.70 2.86
N LYS A 130 -11.36 -29.19 3.31
CA LYS A 130 -12.61 -29.97 3.39
C LYS A 130 -13.08 -30.48 2.03
N GLU A 131 -12.90 -29.70 0.96
CA GLU A 131 -13.25 -30.13 -0.39
C GLU A 131 -12.34 -31.29 -0.86
N GLN A 132 -11.04 -31.23 -0.55
CA GLN A 132 -10.09 -32.31 -0.87
C GLN A 132 -10.39 -33.59 -0.06
N GLU A 133 -10.70 -33.46 1.23
CA GLU A 133 -11.12 -34.58 2.07
C GLU A 133 -12.38 -35.26 1.52
N TYR A 134 -13.36 -34.46 1.09
CA TYR A 134 -14.60 -34.98 0.51
C TYR A 134 -14.36 -35.70 -0.83
N LYS A 135 -13.53 -35.14 -1.71
CA LYS A 135 -13.13 -35.81 -2.97
C LYS A 135 -12.47 -37.16 -2.69
N ARG A 136 -11.52 -37.19 -1.75
CA ARG A 136 -10.85 -38.42 -1.34
C ARG A 136 -11.81 -39.45 -0.73
N TYR A 137 -12.79 -39.00 0.06
CA TYR A 137 -13.84 -39.87 0.58
C TYR A 137 -14.66 -40.51 -0.55
N LEU A 138 -15.05 -39.75 -1.56
CA LEU A 138 -15.79 -40.27 -2.72
C LEU A 138 -14.98 -41.30 -3.51
N GLU A 139 -13.69 -41.04 -3.75
CA GLU A 139 -12.80 -41.99 -4.44
C GLU A 139 -12.65 -43.31 -3.67
N LEU A 140 -12.50 -43.23 -2.35
CA LEU A 140 -12.43 -44.43 -1.50
C LEU A 140 -13.75 -45.19 -1.52
N LYS A 141 -14.88 -44.48 -1.47
CA LYS A 141 -16.20 -45.10 -1.55
C LYS A 141 -16.38 -45.87 -2.86
N GLU A 142 -16.09 -45.25 -4.00
CA GLU A 142 -16.18 -45.89 -5.33
C GLU A 142 -15.25 -47.09 -5.48
N LYS A 143 -14.10 -47.08 -4.80
CA LYS A 143 -13.11 -48.17 -4.87
C LYS A 143 -13.50 -49.40 -4.04
N TYR A 144 -14.27 -49.22 -2.96
CA TYR A 144 -14.50 -50.26 -1.95
C TYR A 144 -15.98 -50.63 -1.75
N GLU A 145 -16.92 -49.93 -2.37
CA GLU A 145 -18.35 -50.28 -2.47
C GLU A 145 -18.74 -50.61 -3.91
#